data_AF-A0A1S6EUL2-F1
#
_entry.id   AF-A0A1S6EUL2-F1
#
_cell.length_a   1.000
_cell.length_b   1.000
_cell.length_c   1.000
_cell.angle_alpha   90.00
_cell.angle_beta   90.00
_cell.angle_gamma   90.00
#
_symmetry.space_group_name_H-M   'P 1'
#
loop_
_entity.id
_entity.type
_entity.pdbx_description
1 polymer ?
#
loop_
_entity_poly.entity_id
_entity_poly.type
_entity_poly.pdbx_seq_one_letter_code
_entity_poly.pdbx_strand_id
1 'polypeptide(L)'
;MGAQSVSLQTETVQQTTPILDAPEDRRASPRRRGRERRKGGRINRQAPRRSILQAAGLSAISASSGVAASIFLAGELVLDATPWLPLGLALTVLGFAVLAYMIGCIEQRLIEIRLELMMVNGGARQADRRTDDRRASADG
;
A
#
# COMPACT_ATOMS: atom_id res chain seq x y z
N MET A 1 24.39 76.11 40.27
CA MET A 1 23.22 76.05 39.36
C MET A 1 23.16 74.63 38.84
N GLY A 2 22.16 73.79 39.05
CA GLY A 2 20.87 73.88 39.71
C GLY A 2 20.09 72.60 39.34
N ALA A 3 19.36 72.04 40.31
CA ALA A 3 18.27 71.05 40.23
C ALA A 3 18.58 69.68 39.57
N GLN A 4 18.53 68.54 40.28
CA GLN A 4 17.31 67.84 40.80
C GLN A 4 16.26 67.69 39.68
N SER A 5 15.76 66.52 39.30
CA SER A 5 15.16 65.42 40.10
C SER A 5 15.02 64.20 39.16
N VAL A 6 15.42 62.96 39.49
CA VAL A 6 14.77 61.99 40.39
C VAL A 6 13.25 61.94 40.25
N SER A 7 12.74 60.89 39.60
CA SER A 7 11.50 60.18 39.94
C SER A 7 11.05 59.35 38.74
N LEU A 8 10.56 58.12 38.82
CA LEU A 8 10.15 57.22 39.90
C LEU A 8 9.94 55.87 39.17
N GLN A 9 10.55 54.78 39.64
CA GLN A 9 9.86 53.69 40.37
C GLN A 9 8.91 52.88 39.47
N THR A 10 8.86 51.55 39.51
CA THR A 10 9.05 50.61 40.62
C THR A 10 9.07 49.22 39.96
N GLU A 11 10.00 48.33 40.30
CA GLU A 11 9.78 47.15 41.16
C GLU A 11 8.80 46.12 40.56
N THR A 12 9.05 44.81 40.55
CA THR A 12 9.74 43.94 41.52
C THR A 12 9.83 42.55 40.85
N VAL A 13 10.98 41.87 40.89
CA VAL A 13 11.27 40.67 41.73
C VAL A 13 10.40 39.47 41.29
N GLN A 14 10.94 38.29 40.93
CA GLN A 14 11.43 37.32 41.90
C GLN A 14 11.93 36.02 41.21
N GLN A 15 13.10 35.52 41.65
CA GLN A 15 13.44 34.09 41.95
C GLN A 15 13.30 33.04 40.81
N THR A 16 14.17 32.04 40.59
CA THR A 16 15.11 31.29 41.44
C THR A 16 15.94 30.38 40.52
N THR A 17 17.26 30.31 40.72
CA THR A 17 18.15 29.20 40.28
C THR A 17 17.98 27.99 41.22
N PRO A 18 18.27 26.72 40.83
CA PRO A 18 19.65 26.22 40.86
C PRO A 18 20.07 25.14 39.83
N ILE A 19 21.34 25.28 39.44
CA ILE A 19 22.44 24.35 39.11
C ILE A 19 22.24 22.85 39.47
N LEU A 20 22.67 21.92 38.59
CA LEU A 20 23.40 20.67 38.92
C LEU A 20 23.88 19.87 37.68
N ASP A 21 25.20 19.91 37.46
CA ASP A 21 26.18 18.84 37.14
C ASP A 21 25.90 17.64 36.18
N ALA A 22 26.91 17.38 35.34
CA ALA A 22 27.15 16.28 34.37
C ALA A 22 27.36 14.88 35.05
N PRO A 23 27.60 13.70 34.39
CA PRO A 23 28.27 13.46 33.09
C PRO A 23 27.82 12.21 32.23
N GLU A 24 28.54 12.01 31.11
CA GLU A 24 28.70 10.83 30.22
C GLU A 24 27.76 9.62 30.32
N ASP A 25 27.17 9.23 29.17
CA ASP A 25 27.01 7.79 28.92
C ASP A 25 27.08 7.35 27.45
N ARG A 26 27.85 6.29 27.26
CA ARG A 26 28.23 5.63 26.00
C ARG A 26 27.00 5.02 25.34
N ARG A 27 26.46 5.63 24.28
CA ARG A 27 25.37 5.00 23.49
C ARG A 27 25.82 4.55 22.11
N ALA A 28 26.35 3.32 22.12
CA ALA A 28 26.13 2.24 21.17
C ALA A 28 25.83 2.59 19.69
N SER A 29 26.85 2.34 18.85
CA SER A 29 26.81 1.87 17.46
C SER A 29 25.43 1.81 16.74
N PRO A 30 25.22 2.56 15.63
CA PRO A 30 24.00 2.47 14.84
C PRO A 30 23.89 1.20 13.97
N ARG A 31 24.84 0.27 14.05
CA ARG A 31 25.05 -0.75 13.00
C ARG A 31 24.20 -2.03 13.10
N ARG A 32 23.25 -2.14 14.03
CA ARG A 32 22.41 -3.35 14.19
C ARG A 32 20.89 -3.14 14.13
N ARG A 33 20.39 -1.98 13.71
CA ARG A 33 18.94 -1.73 13.55
C ARG A 33 18.40 -1.87 12.11
N GLY A 34 19.16 -2.48 11.20
CA GLY A 34 18.78 -2.64 9.79
C GLY A 34 18.37 -4.04 9.35
N ARG A 35 18.61 -5.09 10.16
CA ARG A 35 18.55 -6.49 9.67
C ARG A 35 17.32 -7.29 10.10
N GLU A 36 16.38 -6.68 10.83
CA GLU A 36 15.19 -7.38 11.35
C GLU A 36 13.85 -6.82 10.85
N ARG A 37 13.87 -5.99 9.79
CA ARG A 37 12.63 -5.63 9.06
C ARG A 37 12.25 -6.61 7.96
N ARG A 38 13.04 -7.67 7.73
CA ARG A 38 12.86 -8.60 6.59
C ARG A 38 12.36 -10.00 6.95
N LYS A 39 12.11 -10.32 8.22
CA LYS A 39 11.60 -11.65 8.63
C LYS A 39 10.67 -11.53 9.85
N GLY A 40 9.36 -11.58 9.60
CA GLY A 40 8.31 -11.65 10.63
C GLY A 40 7.13 -10.78 10.22
N GLY A 41 6.13 -11.23 9.47
CA GLY A 41 5.58 -12.58 9.37
C GLY A 41 4.14 -12.52 9.85
N ARG A 42 3.23 -12.05 9.00
CA ARG A 42 1.76 -12.21 9.15
C ARG A 42 0.94 -11.78 7.93
N ILE A 43 1.56 -11.56 6.77
CA ILE A 43 0.80 -11.60 5.51
C ILE A 43 0.44 -13.07 5.33
N ASN A 44 -0.86 -13.40 5.33
CA ASN A 44 -1.32 -14.76 5.09
C ASN A 44 -0.68 -15.25 3.79
N ARG A 45 0.25 -16.21 3.86
CA ARG A 45 0.98 -16.71 2.69
C ARG A 45 0.05 -17.39 1.69
N GLN A 46 -1.14 -17.80 2.14
CA GLN A 46 -2.18 -18.39 1.33
C GLN A 46 -3.07 -17.34 0.64
N ALA A 47 -2.90 -16.03 0.92
CA ALA A 47 -3.67 -15.01 0.23
C ALA A 47 -3.25 -14.95 -1.25
N PRO A 48 -4.17 -15.14 -2.21
CA PRO A 48 -3.87 -15.03 -3.63
C PRO A 48 -3.37 -13.62 -3.93
N ARG A 49 -2.25 -13.53 -4.66
CA ARG A 49 -1.61 -12.25 -5.01
C ARG A 49 -1.96 -11.75 -6.42
N ARG A 50 -2.60 -12.61 -7.21
CA ARG A 50 -2.90 -12.39 -8.62
C ARG A 50 -4.27 -12.97 -8.92
N SER A 51 -5.08 -12.24 -9.70
CA SER A 51 -6.30 -12.77 -10.31
C SER A 51 -5.95 -13.74 -11.43
N ILE A 52 -6.40 -14.99 -11.30
CA ILE A 52 -6.31 -16.00 -12.37
C ILE A 52 -7.23 -15.60 -13.52
N LEU A 53 -8.38 -15.00 -13.21
CA LEU A 53 -9.36 -14.55 -14.19
C LEU A 53 -8.81 -13.44 -15.10
N GLN A 54 -8.01 -12.53 -14.55
CA GLN A 54 -7.33 -11.51 -15.36
C GLN A 54 -6.35 -12.15 -16.35
N ALA A 55 -5.54 -13.11 -15.90
CA ALA A 55 -4.58 -13.80 -16.77
C ALA A 55 -5.30 -14.65 -17.85
N ALA A 56 -6.35 -15.37 -17.45
CA ALA A 56 -7.18 -16.15 -18.36
C ALA A 56 -7.88 -15.25 -19.39
N GLY A 57 -8.49 -14.14 -18.94
CA GLY A 57 -9.13 -13.15 -19.80
C GLY A 57 -8.16 -12.58 -20.83
N LEU A 58 -6.93 -12.24 -20.43
CA LEU A 58 -5.92 -11.73 -21.36
C LEU A 58 -5.53 -12.78 -22.43
N SER A 59 -5.34 -14.03 -22.01
CA SER A 59 -5.06 -15.11 -22.97
C SER A 59 -6.23 -15.36 -23.94
N ALA A 60 -7.46 -15.30 -23.45
CA ALA A 60 -8.67 -15.44 -24.26
C ALA A 60 -8.81 -14.29 -25.26
N ILE A 61 -8.52 -13.04 -24.88
CA ILE A 61 -8.49 -11.89 -25.81
C ILE A 61 -7.46 -12.12 -26.91
N SER A 62 -6.24 -12.53 -26.56
CA SER A 62 -5.19 -12.78 -27.53
C SER A 62 -5.58 -13.89 -28.53
N ALA A 63 -6.14 -14.99 -28.04
CA ALA A 63 -6.55 -16.11 -28.88
C ALA A 63 -7.74 -15.75 -29.78
N SER A 64 -8.79 -15.14 -29.22
CA SER A 64 -9.99 -14.76 -29.97
C SER A 64 -9.72 -13.68 -31.01
N SER A 65 -8.84 -12.72 -30.70
CA SER A 65 -8.38 -11.73 -31.68
C SER A 65 -7.67 -12.39 -32.87
N GLY A 66 -6.78 -13.36 -32.59
CA GLY A 66 -6.10 -14.13 -33.64
C GLY A 66 -7.08 -14.93 -34.51
N VAL A 67 -8.10 -15.55 -33.91
CA VAL A 67 -9.16 -16.26 -34.64
C VAL A 67 -9.98 -15.30 -35.50
N ALA A 68 -10.41 -14.16 -34.96
CA ALA A 68 -11.17 -13.17 -35.71
C ALA A 68 -10.38 -12.62 -36.91
N ALA A 69 -9.09 -12.32 -36.71
CA ALA A 69 -8.20 -11.89 -37.79
C ALA A 69 -8.02 -12.98 -38.86
N SER A 70 -7.90 -14.24 -38.44
CA SER A 70 -7.79 -15.38 -39.36
C SER A 70 -9.07 -15.58 -40.19
N ILE A 71 -10.25 -15.44 -39.58
CA ILE A 71 -11.55 -15.52 -40.27
C ILE A 71 -11.68 -14.41 -41.31
N PHE A 72 -11.32 -13.18 -40.92
CA PHE A 72 -11.35 -12.04 -41.83
C PHE A 72 -10.41 -12.27 -43.03
N LEU A 73 -9.16 -12.65 -42.76
CA LEU A 73 -8.16 -12.86 -43.80
C LEU A 73 -8.51 -14.04 -44.73
N ALA A 74 -9.03 -15.14 -44.18
CA ALA A 74 -9.51 -16.27 -44.99
C ALA A 74 -10.71 -15.89 -45.85
N GLY A 75 -11.61 -15.04 -45.34
CA GLY A 75 -12.72 -14.46 -46.09
C GLY A 75 -12.26 -13.73 -47.34
N GLU A 76 -11.36 -12.78 -47.17
CA GLU A 76 -10.84 -11.95 -48.26
C GLU A 76 -9.98 -12.76 -49.25
N LEU A 77 -9.14 -13.69 -48.77
CA LEU A 77 -8.19 -14.40 -49.64
C LEU A 77 -8.76 -15.65 -50.33
N VAL A 78 -9.74 -16.33 -49.71
CA VAL A 78 -10.24 -17.63 -50.20
C VAL A 78 -11.64 -17.53 -50.77
N LEU A 79 -12.51 -16.73 -50.14
CA LEU A 79 -13.92 -16.66 -50.49
C LEU A 79 -14.27 -15.42 -51.32
N ASP A 80 -13.34 -14.47 -51.47
CA ASP A 80 -13.54 -13.17 -52.13
C ASP A 80 -14.78 -12.43 -51.58
N ALA A 81 -15.10 -12.73 -50.31
CA ALA A 81 -16.30 -12.29 -49.64
C ALA A 81 -16.09 -12.36 -48.12
N THR A 82 -16.47 -11.29 -47.42
CA THR A 82 -16.34 -11.23 -45.96
C THR A 82 -17.36 -12.17 -45.30
N PRO A 83 -16.94 -13.16 -44.50
CA PRO A 83 -17.83 -14.10 -43.86
C PRO A 83 -18.41 -13.48 -42.59
N TRP A 84 -19.42 -12.63 -42.76
CA TRP A 84 -20.01 -11.81 -41.69
C TRP A 84 -20.50 -12.60 -40.48
N LEU A 85 -21.08 -13.78 -40.73
CA LEU A 85 -21.69 -14.62 -39.70
C LEU A 85 -20.64 -15.22 -38.74
N PRO A 86 -19.60 -15.94 -39.20
CA PRO A 86 -18.53 -16.42 -38.32
C PRO A 86 -17.68 -15.26 -37.76
N LEU A 87 -17.50 -14.16 -38.50
CA LEU A 87 -16.81 -12.98 -37.99
C LEU A 87 -17.56 -12.35 -36.80
N GLY A 88 -18.88 -12.20 -36.91
CA GLY A 88 -19.72 -11.72 -35.83
C GLY A 88 -19.67 -12.62 -34.60
N LEU A 89 -19.68 -13.95 -34.79
CA LEU A 89 -19.52 -14.90 -33.69
C LEU A 89 -18.13 -14.75 -33.03
N ALA A 90 -17.06 -14.63 -33.80
CA ALA A 90 -15.72 -14.42 -33.24
C ALA A 90 -15.62 -13.12 -32.44
N LEU A 91 -16.24 -12.02 -32.92
CA LEU A 91 -16.28 -10.74 -32.22
C LEU A 91 -17.09 -10.79 -30.92
N THR A 92 -18.20 -11.53 -30.87
CA THR A 92 -18.96 -11.71 -29.62
C THR A 92 -18.16 -12.49 -28.58
N VAL A 93 -17.46 -13.55 -28.97
CA VAL A 93 -16.53 -14.29 -28.10
C VAL A 93 -15.41 -13.39 -27.60
N LEU A 94 -14.82 -12.57 -28.47
CA LEU A 94 -13.82 -11.56 -28.07
C LEU A 94 -14.40 -10.57 -27.06
N GLY A 95 -15.64 -10.11 -27.26
CA GLY A 95 -16.35 -9.26 -26.30
C GLY A 95 -16.49 -9.91 -24.92
N PHE A 96 -16.87 -11.18 -24.86
CA PHE A 96 -16.92 -11.93 -23.59
C PHE A 96 -15.54 -12.07 -22.94
N ALA A 97 -14.48 -12.29 -23.73
CA ALA A 97 -13.12 -12.35 -23.22
C ALA A 97 -12.67 -11.01 -22.61
N VAL A 98 -13.02 -9.89 -23.25
CA VAL A 98 -12.79 -8.53 -22.71
C VAL A 98 -13.54 -8.32 -21.40
N LEU A 99 -14.82 -8.71 -21.33
CA LEU A 99 -15.60 -8.62 -20.09
C LEU A 99 -14.97 -9.45 -18.97
N ALA A 100 -14.56 -10.69 -19.24
CA ALA A 100 -13.88 -11.55 -18.27
C ALA A 100 -12.57 -10.91 -17.77
N TYR A 101 -11.78 -10.31 -18.67
CA TYR A 101 -10.58 -9.58 -18.29
C TYR A 101 -10.87 -8.38 -17.39
N MET A 102 -11.91 -7.61 -17.70
CA MET A 102 -12.33 -6.46 -16.87
C MET A 102 -12.77 -6.90 -15.47
N ILE A 103 -13.52 -8.00 -15.36
CA ILE A 103 -13.88 -8.59 -14.07
C ILE A 103 -12.62 -9.02 -13.31
N GLY A 104 -11.66 -9.65 -13.99
CA GLY A 104 -10.36 -10.00 -13.39
C GLY A 104 -9.58 -8.78 -12.89
N CYS A 105 -9.65 -7.64 -13.58
CA CYS A 105 -9.03 -6.38 -13.12
C CYS A 105 -9.69 -5.86 -11.83
N ILE A 106 -11.00 -5.97 -11.72
CA ILE A 106 -11.74 -5.62 -10.49
C ILE A 106 -11.33 -6.56 -9.35
N GLU A 107 -11.27 -7.87 -9.60
CA GLU A 107 -10.81 -8.86 -8.62
C GLU A 107 -9.41 -8.52 -8.10
N GLN A 108 -8.49 -8.14 -8.99
CA GLN A 108 -7.13 -7.74 -8.60
C GLN A 108 -7.12 -6.53 -7.67
N ARG A 109 -7.97 -5.52 -7.92
CA ARG A 109 -8.10 -4.36 -7.02
C ARG A 109 -8.72 -4.74 -5.68
N LEU A 110 -9.69 -5.65 -5.66
CA LEU A 110 -10.27 -6.14 -4.40
C LEU A 110 -9.24 -6.93 -3.57
N ILE A 111 -8.38 -7.72 -4.21
CA ILE A 111 -7.28 -8.42 -3.55
C ILE A 111 -6.31 -7.42 -2.91
N GLU A 112 -5.96 -6.35 -3.63
CA GLU A 112 -5.07 -5.29 -3.14
C GLU A 112 -5.65 -4.60 -1.89
N ILE A 113 -6.90 -4.13 -1.98
CA ILE A 113 -7.60 -3.49 -0.85
C ILE A 113 -7.68 -4.44 0.35
N ARG A 114 -7.97 -5.73 0.13
CA ARG A 114 -8.03 -6.73 1.21
C ARG A 114 -6.67 -6.90 1.89
N LEU A 115 -5.57 -6.89 1.13
CA LEU A 115 -4.22 -6.98 1.66
C LEU A 115 -3.83 -5.70 2.42
N GLU A 116 -4.17 -4.53 1.91
CA GLU A 116 -3.98 -3.25 2.61
C GLU A 116 -4.72 -3.22 3.95
N LEU A 117 -5.99 -3.64 3.97
CA LEU A 117 -6.77 -3.74 5.20
C LEU A 117 -6.17 -4.74 6.20
N MET A 118 -5.63 -5.86 5.73
CA MET A 118 -4.91 -6.81 6.61
C MET A 118 -3.62 -6.20 7.19
N MET A 119 -2.93 -5.34 6.44
CA MET A 119 -1.73 -4.65 6.93
C MET A 119 -2.08 -3.56 7.94
N VAL A 120 -3.17 -2.81 7.74
CA VAL A 120 -3.65 -1.78 8.68
C VAL A 120 -4.24 -2.41 9.95
N ASN A 121 -5.13 -3.39 9.83
CA ASN A 121 -5.76 -4.06 10.98
C ASN A 121 -4.79 -4.99 11.75
N GLY A 122 -3.77 -5.53 11.08
CA GLY A 122 -2.72 -6.32 11.73
C GLY A 122 -1.83 -5.48 12.66
N GLY A 123 -1.65 -4.18 12.37
CA GLY A 123 -0.89 -3.24 13.21
C GLY A 123 -1.63 -2.80 14.47
N ALA A 124 -2.95 -2.63 14.40
CA ALA A 124 -3.77 -2.12 15.50
C ALA A 124 -3.73 -3.04 16.74
N ARG A 125 -3.78 -4.38 16.55
CA ARG A 125 -3.72 -5.35 17.66
C ARG A 125 -2.36 -5.42 18.37
N GLN A 126 -1.31 -4.87 17.77
CA GLN A 126 0.04 -4.86 18.34
C GLN A 126 0.33 -3.59 19.14
N ALA A 127 -0.41 -2.51 18.89
CA ALA A 127 -0.37 -1.28 19.69
C ALA A 127 -0.96 -1.51 21.08
N ASP A 128 -2.06 -2.26 21.20
CA ASP A 128 -2.66 -2.61 22.50
C ASP A 128 -1.70 -3.46 23.35
N ARG A 129 -1.13 -4.53 22.80
CA ARG A 129 -0.24 -5.43 23.57
C ARG A 129 1.02 -4.75 24.09
N ARG A 130 1.56 -3.77 23.35
CA ARG A 130 2.75 -3.02 23.78
C ARG A 130 2.45 -2.02 24.90
N THR A 131 1.18 -1.71 25.14
CA THR A 131 0.78 -0.78 26.20
C THR A 131 0.66 -1.51 27.55
N ASP A 132 0.27 -2.78 27.56
CA ASP A 132 0.21 -3.60 28.78
C ASP A 132 1.59 -3.96 29.33
N ASP A 133 2.56 -4.31 28.48
CA ASP A 133 3.92 -4.67 28.94
C ASP A 133 4.64 -3.50 29.65
N ARG A 134 4.30 -2.24 29.32
CA ARG A 134 4.91 -1.07 29.97
C ARG A 134 4.29 -0.74 31.31
N ARG A 135 3.06 -1.17 31.58
CA ARG A 135 2.38 -0.93 32.87
C ARG A 135 2.77 -1.98 33.90
N ALA A 136 2.96 -3.24 33.48
CA ALA A 136 3.39 -4.32 34.38
C ALA A 136 4.82 -4.14 34.94
N SER A 137 5.68 -3.35 34.28
CA SER A 137 7.06 -3.13 34.73
C SER A 137 7.22 -1.94 35.70
N ALA A 138 6.14 -1.24 36.05
CA ALA A 138 6.16 -0.07 36.94
C ALA A 138 5.88 -0.40 38.42
N ASP A 139 5.48 -1.65 38.72
CA ASP A 139 5.06 -2.09 40.06
C ASP A 139 5.97 -3.20 40.66
N GLY A 140 7.21 -3.35 40.17
CA GLY A 140 8.21 -4.30 40.71
C GLY A 140 9.50 -3.58 41.09
#